data_AF-A0A520DJT9-F1
#
_entry.id   AF-A0A520DJT9-F1
#
_cell.length_a   1.000
_cell.length_b   1.000
_cell.length_c   1.000
_cell.angle_alpha   90.00
_cell.angle_beta   90.00
_cell.angle_gamma   90.00
#
_symmetry.space_group_name_H-M   'P 1'
#
loop_
_entity.id
_entity.type
_entity.pdbx_description
1 polymer ?
#
loop_
_entity_poly.entity_id
_entity_poly.type
_entity_poly.pdbx_seq_one_letter_code
_entity_poly.pdbx_strand_id
1 'polypeptide(L)'
;MIFDLSKTNSIANTFVSELRDEIIQKDSMRFRKNLERLGEFFAFEISKTLIFNEVDTQTPLGIAKSKILTQQPVLATILRAGLPMQQGLLNIFDKADSAFIT
;
A
#
# COMPACT_ATOMS: atom_id res chain seq x y z
N MET A 1 17.77 6.05 -1.36
CA MET A 1 17.91 5.83 0.10
C MET A 1 16.90 4.76 0.48
N ILE A 2 17.30 3.75 1.27
CA ILE A 2 16.40 2.64 1.62
C ILE A 2 15.49 3.10 2.77
N PHE A 3 14.18 2.91 2.60
CA PHE A 3 13.21 3.10 3.67
C PHE A 3 12.98 1.76 4.40
N ASP A 4 13.15 1.74 5.71
CA ASP A 4 13.06 0.54 6.54
C ASP A 4 11.96 0.72 7.59
N LEU A 5 10.83 0.06 7.37
CA LEU A 5 9.68 0.10 8.28
C LEU A 5 9.96 -0.52 9.65
N SER A 6 10.92 -1.44 9.76
CA SER A 6 11.26 -2.08 11.04
C SER A 6 11.92 -1.11 12.03
N LYS A 7 12.48 0.00 11.54
CA LYS A 7 13.07 1.06 12.36
C LYS A 7 12.04 2.03 12.93
N THR A 8 10.79 1.96 12.47
CA THR A 8 9.72 2.86 12.89
C THR A 8 8.66 2.07 13.65
N ASN A 9 8.38 2.46 14.89
CA ASN A 9 7.34 1.81 15.69
C ASN A 9 5.96 2.07 15.09
N SER A 10 5.29 1.01 14.62
CA SER A 10 3.94 1.07 14.07
C SER A 10 3.22 -0.27 14.24
N ILE A 11 1.91 -0.28 14.02
CA ILE A 11 1.10 -1.51 14.04
C ILE A 11 1.54 -2.53 12.98
N ALA A 12 2.25 -2.08 11.92
CA ALA A 12 2.82 -2.97 10.92
C ALA A 12 3.77 -4.00 11.54
N ASN A 13 4.48 -3.66 12.63
CA ASN A 13 5.37 -4.57 13.33
C ASN A 13 4.62 -5.79 13.89
N THR A 14 3.37 -5.60 14.35
CA THR A 14 2.51 -6.70 14.80
C THR A 14 2.17 -7.65 13.65
N PHE A 15 1.80 -7.12 12.48
CA PHE A 15 1.50 -7.96 11.32
C PHE A 15 2.73 -8.71 10.81
N VAL A 16 3.90 -8.07 10.80
CA VAL A 16 5.17 -8.74 10.49
C VAL A 16 5.47 -9.85 11.51
N SER A 17 5.22 -9.62 12.80
CA SER A 17 5.40 -10.64 13.84
C SER A 17 4.48 -11.84 13.60
N GLU A 18 3.21 -11.61 13.30
CA GLU A 18 2.24 -12.68 13.03
C GLU A 18 2.55 -13.47 11.75
N LEU A 19 3.12 -12.83 10.73
CA LEU A 19 3.58 -13.52 9.52
C LEU A 19 4.81 -14.41 9.80
N ARG A 20 5.61 -14.08 10.81
CA ARG A 20 6.82 -14.82 11.20
C ARG A 20 6.55 -15.93 12.22
N ASP A 21 5.50 -15.79 13.02
CA ASP A 21 5.12 -16.73 14.06
C ASP A 21 4.72 -18.10 13.47
N GLU A 22 5.36 -19.18 13.92
CA GLU A 22 5.16 -20.55 13.39
C GLU A 22 3.75 -21.13 13.63
N ILE A 23 3.05 -20.64 14.65
CA ILE A 23 1.73 -21.10 15.05
C ILE A 23 0.67 -20.27 14.32
N ILE A 24 0.78 -18.94 14.39
CA ILE A 24 -0.22 -18.01 13.85
C ILE A 24 -0.23 -18.05 12.31
N GLN A 25 0.94 -18.17 11.66
CA GLN A 25 1.01 -18.18 10.19
C GLN A 25 0.23 -19.33 9.53
N LYS A 26 -0.07 -20.39 10.27
CA LYS A 26 -0.85 -21.55 9.79
C LYS A 26 -2.31 -21.17 9.50
N ASP A 27 -2.83 -20.12 10.12
CA ASP A 27 -4.09 -19.52 9.71
C ASP A 27 -3.91 -18.79 8.38
N SER A 28 -4.25 -19.50 7.30
CA SER A 28 -4.07 -19.03 5.93
C SER A 28 -4.87 -17.76 5.61
N MET A 29 -6.03 -17.55 6.26
CA MET A 29 -6.82 -16.33 6.05
C MET A 29 -6.11 -15.14 6.69
N ARG A 30 -5.66 -15.32 7.94
CA ARG A 30 -4.90 -14.29 8.67
C ARG A 30 -3.59 -13.94 7.98
N PHE A 31 -2.84 -14.94 7.50
CA PHE A 31 -1.60 -14.72 6.75
C PHE A 31 -1.84 -13.84 5.51
N ARG A 32 -2.84 -14.18 4.68
CA ARG A 32 -3.18 -13.37 3.50
C ARG A 32 -3.62 -11.96 3.87
N LYS A 33 -4.45 -11.81 4.91
CA LYS A 33 -4.95 -10.49 5.32
C LYS A 33 -3.85 -9.61 5.91
N ASN A 34 -2.90 -10.19 6.63
CA ASN A 34 -1.74 -9.45 7.14
C ASN A 34 -0.82 -8.99 6.00
N LEU A 35 -0.65 -9.79 4.96
CA LEU A 35 0.11 -9.39 3.78
C LEU A 35 -0.57 -8.24 3.02
N GLU A 36 -1.91 -8.28 2.90
CA GLU A 36 -2.70 -7.18 2.33
C GLU A 36 -2.57 -5.89 3.15
N ARG A 37 -2.73 -5.97 4.48
CA ARG A 37 -2.54 -4.83 5.39
C ARG A 37 -1.16 -4.20 5.23
N LEU A 38 -0.11 -5.02 5.18
CA LEU A 38 1.25 -4.53 4.93
C LEU A 38 1.36 -3.83 3.57
N GLY A 39 0.70 -4.34 2.54
CA GLY A 39 0.58 -3.69 1.24
C GLY A 39 -0.01 -2.28 1.33
N GLU A 40 -1.08 -2.08 2.12
CA GLU A 40 -1.67 -0.76 2.37
C GLU A 40 -0.69 0.20 3.05
N PHE A 41 0.03 -0.27 4.08
CA PHE A 41 1.06 0.56 4.76
C PHE A 41 2.20 0.94 3.82
N PHE A 42 2.68 0.00 3.00
CA PHE A 42 3.71 0.29 2.00
C PHE A 42 3.22 1.31 0.99
N ALA A 43 2.00 1.15 0.47
CA ALA A 43 1.43 2.08 -0.49
C ALA A 43 1.33 3.49 0.09
N PHE A 44 0.88 3.63 1.33
CA PHE A 44 0.82 4.93 1.99
C PHE A 44 2.20 5.57 2.16
N GLU A 45 3.21 4.83 2.60
CA GLU A 45 4.57 5.37 2.75
C GLU A 45 5.20 5.73 1.40
N ILE A 46 4.99 4.90 0.36
CA ILE A 46 5.43 5.21 -1.01
C ILE A 46 4.75 6.48 -1.53
N SER A 47 3.44 6.65 -1.25
CA SER A 47 2.67 7.80 -1.74
C SER A 47 3.28 9.14 -1.34
N LYS A 48 3.92 9.23 -0.16
CA LYS A 48 4.56 10.46 0.34
C LYS A 48 5.78 10.90 -0.49
N THR A 49 6.35 9.98 -1.27
CA THR A 49 7.54 10.24 -2.10
C THR A 49 7.21 10.59 -3.55
N LEU A 50 5.93 10.45 -3.94
CA LEU A 50 5.46 10.72 -5.30
C LEU A 50 5.23 12.22 -5.54
N ILE A 51 5.08 12.58 -6.82
CA ILE A 51 4.87 13.96 -7.24
C ILE A 51 3.37 14.29 -7.18
N PHE A 52 3.07 15.47 -6.63
CA PHE A 52 1.72 15.99 -6.54
C PHE A 52 1.60 17.33 -7.27
N ASN A 53 0.45 17.55 -7.91
CA ASN A 53 0.08 18.82 -8.52
C ASN A 53 -1.00 19.51 -7.70
N GLU A 54 -0.95 20.84 -7.63
CA GLU A 54 -2.03 21.65 -7.05
C GLU A 54 -3.21 21.75 -8.03
N VAL A 55 -4.42 21.55 -7.51
CA VAL A 55 -5.66 21.66 -8.27
C VAL A 55 -6.72 22.38 -7.44
N ASP A 56 -7.50 23.21 -8.12
CA ASP A 56 -8.66 23.88 -7.53
C ASP A 56 -9.84 22.89 -7.51
N THR A 57 -10.27 22.53 -6.31
CA THR A 57 -11.36 21.58 -6.07
C THR A 57 -12.63 22.32 -5.67
N GLN A 58 -13.69 22.16 -6.47
CA GLN A 58 -15.00 22.70 -6.13
C GLN A 58 -15.61 21.91 -4.96
N THR A 59 -15.84 22.58 -3.84
CA THR A 59 -16.57 22.04 -2.68
C THR A 59 -17.95 22.71 -2.58
N PRO A 60 -18.89 22.17 -1.78
CA PRO A 60 -20.18 22.83 -1.54
C PRO A 60 -20.08 24.24 -0.94
N LEU A 61 -18.97 24.58 -0.28
CA LEU A 61 -18.74 25.87 0.37
C LEU A 61 -17.83 26.82 -0.43
N GLY A 62 -17.35 26.40 -1.60
CA GLY A 62 -16.45 27.20 -2.44
C GLY A 62 -15.29 26.41 -3.04
N ILE A 63 -14.33 27.11 -3.64
CA ILE A 63 -13.14 26.52 -4.25
C ILE A 63 -12.03 26.36 -3.19
N ALA A 64 -11.50 25.15 -3.05
CA ALA A 64 -10.39 24.83 -2.15
C ALA A 64 -9.17 24.32 -2.93
N LYS A 65 -7.97 24.71 -2.51
CA LYS A 65 -6.72 24.19 -3.09
C LYS A 65 -6.42 22.81 -2.54
N SER A 66 -6.31 21.82 -3.42
CA SER A 66 -5.97 20.44 -3.09
C SER A 66 -4.67 20.02 -3.78
N LYS A 67 -4.02 18.98 -3.26
CA LYS A 67 -2.87 18.34 -3.91
C LYS A 67 -3.24 16.93 -4.31
N ILE A 68 -3.10 16.61 -5.59
CA ILE A 68 -3.40 15.27 -6.13
C ILE A 68 -2.16 14.68 -6.78
N LEU A 69 -2.05 13.35 -6.78
CA LEU A 69 -0.97 12.65 -7.47
C LEU A 69 -0.95 13.04 -8.96
N THR A 70 0.23 13.39 -9.46
CA THR A 70 0.41 13.77 -10.87
C THR A 70 0.18 12.58 -11.81
N GLN A 71 0.60 11.39 -11.39
CA GLN A 71 0.47 10.15 -12.15
C GLN A 71 0.29 8.97 -11.19
N GLN A 72 -0.55 8.01 -11.58
CA GLN A 72 -0.71 6.76 -10.85
C GLN A 72 0.48 5.81 -11.13
N PRO A 73 0.96 5.06 -10.13
CA PRO A 73 1.97 4.04 -10.37
C PRO A 73 1.38 2.87 -11.16
N VAL A 74 2.25 2.05 -11.74
CA VAL A 74 1.89 0.73 -12.28
C VAL A 74 2.30 -0.34 -11.27
N LEU A 75 1.37 -1.17 -10.85
CA LEU A 75 1.61 -2.26 -9.90
C LEU A 75 2.02 -3.54 -10.64
N ALA A 76 3.33 -3.74 -10.78
CA ALA A 76 3.90 -4.95 -11.37
C ALA A 76 4.06 -6.06 -10.32
N THR A 77 3.20 -7.06 -10.37
CA THR A 77 3.13 -8.14 -9.37
C THR A 77 3.78 -9.42 -9.89
N ILE A 78 4.73 -9.94 -9.11
CA ILE A 78 5.37 -11.23 -9.36
C ILE A 78 4.48 -12.34 -8.79
N LEU A 79 4.05 -13.24 -9.67
CA LEU A 79 3.17 -14.34 -9.32
C LEU A 79 3.95 -15.51 -8.69
N ARG A 80 3.33 -16.31 -7.81
CA ARG A 80 1.95 -16.24 -7.31
C ARG A 80 1.82 -15.51 -5.97
N ALA A 81 2.91 -15.40 -5.22
CA ALA A 81 2.89 -14.93 -3.83
C ALA A 81 2.58 -13.44 -3.68
N GLY A 82 2.78 -12.63 -4.72
CA GLY A 82 2.55 -11.19 -4.66
C GLY A 82 1.08 -10.75 -4.64
N LEU A 83 0.13 -11.65 -4.96
CA LEU A 83 -1.29 -11.29 -5.13
C LEU A 83 -1.94 -10.62 -3.90
N PRO A 84 -1.78 -11.11 -2.66
CA PRO A 84 -2.41 -10.46 -1.52
C PRO A 84 -1.81 -9.08 -1.23
N MET A 85 -0.51 -8.90 -1.47
CA MET A 85 0.14 -7.61 -1.31
C MET A 85 -0.32 -6.62 -2.38
N GLN A 86 -0.45 -7.06 -3.64
CA GLN A 86 -1.00 -6.25 -4.73
C GLN A 86 -2.39 -5.71 -4.38
N GLN A 87 -3.26 -6.54 -3.79
CA GLN A 87 -4.57 -6.09 -3.36
C GLN A 87 -4.48 -4.94 -2.34
N GLY A 88 -3.57 -5.06 -1.37
CA GLY A 88 -3.32 -4.00 -0.39
C GLY A 88 -2.83 -2.70 -1.03
N LEU A 89 -1.96 -2.78 -2.03
CA LEU A 89 -1.53 -1.59 -2.78
C LEU A 89 -2.67 -0.98 -3.60
N LEU A 90 -3.51 -1.80 -4.22
CA LEU A 90 -4.69 -1.34 -4.98
C LEU A 90 -5.74 -0.67 -4.10
N ASN A 91 -5.87 -1.06 -2.83
CA ASN A 91 -6.78 -0.41 -1.89
C ASN A 91 -6.40 1.07 -1.64
N ILE A 92 -5.13 1.45 -1.86
CA ILE A 92 -4.63 2.83 -1.70
C ILE A 92 -4.47 3.53 -3.06
N PHE A 93 -3.89 2.84 -4.04
CA PHE A 93 -3.77 3.32 -5.41
C PHE A 93 -4.89 2.74 -6.27
N ASP A 94 -6.12 3.15 -5.99
CA ASP A 94 -7.37 2.65 -6.60
C ASP A 94 -7.42 2.80 -8.13
N LYS A 95 -6.62 3.70 -8.69
CA LYS A 95 -6.51 4.00 -10.13
C LYS A 95 -5.21 3.50 -10.75
N ALA A 96 -4.42 2.70 -10.04
CA ALA A 96 -3.18 2.16 -10.59
C ALA A 96 -3.43 1.04 -11.59
N ASP A 97 -2.71 1.10 -12.71
CA ASP A 97 -2.69 0.00 -13.67
C ASP A 97 -1.98 -1.22 -13.08
N SER A 98 -2.39 -2.42 -13.47
CA SER A 98 -1.78 -3.68 -13.02
C SER A 98 -0.97 -4.34 -14.12
N ALA A 99 0.21 -4.84 -13.77
CA ALA A 99 1.03 -5.70 -14.61
C ALA A 99 1.36 -7.00 -13.86
N PHE A 100 1.42 -8.13 -14.56
CA PHE A 100 1.68 -9.43 -13.96
C PHE A 100 2.87 -10.10 -14.64
N ILE A 101 3.78 -10.65 -13.83
CA ILE A 101 5.00 -11.32 -14.28
C ILE A 101 5.07 -12.69 -13.61
N THR A 102 5.45 -13.72 -14.36
CA THR A 102 5.58 -15.12 -13.93
C THR A 102 7.01 -15.60 -13.95
#